data_AF-A0A9K3K9A0-F1
#
_entry.id   AF-A0A9K3K9A0-F1
#
_cell.length_a   1.000
_cell.length_b   1.000
_cell.length_c   1.000
_cell.angle_alpha   90.00
_cell.angle_beta   90.00
_cell.angle_gamma   90.00
#
_symmetry.space_group_name_H-M   'P 1'
#
loop_
_entity.id
_entity.type
_entity.pdbx_description
1 polymer ?
#
loop_
_entity_poly.entity_id
_entity_poly.type
_entity_poly.pdbx_seq_one_letter_code
_entity_poly.pdbx_strand_id
1 'polypeptide(L)'
;MEDDGSLDFSSVEFLPTKSAKDTMNAYLNCSPSDTLNLSKEEIEMFHALDKKHATQEQVQDVLKKVLKQRLDAYQQQGLEGIAPYQRKNGRDFYPGKELRERTEQLSTAAKVAPDFIKYMLDYPNHKPTAGEIKDVFGWINFNIDDKPTISMFHKSFYKANDTCAAMCFRHFYVSQGHNSVQNVGGAFPVPEGTLILFASRTSTDLVAGFGGSAKKVIGSRVMGGKIKANFERYRNKLQDKYEK
;
A
#
# COMPACT_ATOMS: atom_id res chain seq x y z
N MET A 1 5.46 25.10 2.49
CA MET A 1 6.47 24.24 1.86
C MET A 1 5.68 23.06 1.32
N GLU A 2 5.47 23.01 0.01
CA GLU A 2 4.80 21.86 -0.61
C GLU A 2 5.72 20.65 -0.46
N ASP A 3 5.18 19.54 0.04
CA ASP A 3 5.86 18.26 0.14
C ASP A 3 6.17 17.79 -1.29
N ASP A 4 7.46 17.75 -1.67
CA ASP A 4 7.91 17.32 -3.00
C ASP A 4 7.77 15.79 -3.19
N GLY A 5 7.25 15.09 -2.18
CA GLY A 5 7.08 13.66 -2.16
C GLY A 5 8.39 12.91 -1.94
N SER A 6 9.49 13.61 -1.63
CA SER A 6 10.73 12.97 -1.22
C SER A 6 10.55 12.30 0.14
N LEU A 7 11.16 11.12 0.31
CA LEU A 7 11.11 10.38 1.57
C LEU A 7 12.52 10.12 2.08
N ASP A 8 12.69 10.30 3.38
CA ASP A 8 13.87 9.84 4.09
C ASP A 8 13.73 8.36 4.44
N PHE A 9 14.71 7.57 4.01
CA PHE A 9 14.83 6.14 4.33
C PHE A 9 15.94 5.87 5.35
N SER A 10 16.59 6.89 5.90
CA SER A 10 17.68 6.75 6.87
C SER A 10 17.27 5.94 8.11
N SER A 11 16.02 6.10 8.55
CA SER A 11 15.41 5.41 9.68
C SER A 11 14.82 4.04 9.35
N VAL A 12 15.00 3.54 8.12
CA VAL A 12 14.63 2.16 7.79
C VAL A 12 15.58 1.19 8.49
N GLU A 13 15.02 0.45 9.44
CA GLU A 13 15.71 -0.57 10.21
C GLU A 13 14.88 -1.85 10.32
N PHE A 14 15.52 -2.98 10.63
CA PHE A 14 14.76 -4.16 11.03
C PHE A 14 14.11 -3.91 12.39
N LEU A 15 12.79 -4.12 12.48
CA LEU A 15 12.11 -3.93 13.76
C LEU A 15 12.73 -4.82 14.83
N PRO A 16 12.98 -4.29 16.04
CA PRO A 16 13.55 -5.04 17.15
C PRO A 16 12.53 -6.10 17.61
N THR A 17 12.61 -7.26 16.99
CA THR A 17 11.82 -8.45 17.29
C THR A 17 12.79 -9.63 17.44
N LYS A 18 12.29 -10.77 17.94
CA LYS A 18 13.08 -12.01 18.09
C LYS A 18 13.75 -12.51 16.78
N SER A 19 13.49 -11.87 15.62
CA SER A 19 13.82 -12.38 14.29
C SER A 19 14.59 -11.37 13.40
N ALA A 20 15.26 -10.35 13.94
CA ALA A 20 16.08 -9.44 13.11
C ALA A 20 17.13 -10.21 12.27
N LYS A 21 17.76 -11.23 12.87
CA LYS A 21 18.64 -12.17 12.20
C LYS A 21 17.93 -13.00 11.12
N ASP A 22 16.71 -13.46 11.38
CA ASP A 22 15.93 -14.22 10.39
C ASP A 22 15.48 -13.33 9.22
N THR A 23 15.18 -12.06 9.50
CA THR A 23 14.83 -11.05 8.50
C THR A 23 16.03 -10.79 7.60
N MET A 24 17.20 -10.57 8.20
CA MET A 24 18.46 -10.44 7.47
C MET A 24 18.72 -11.69 6.60
N ASN A 25 18.59 -12.88 7.18
CA ASN A 25 18.76 -14.14 6.45
C ASN A 25 17.75 -14.30 5.31
N ALA A 26 16.51 -13.85 5.48
CA ALA A 26 15.49 -13.91 4.44
C ALA A 26 15.86 -13.03 3.24
N TYR A 27 16.43 -11.84 3.46
CA TYR A 27 16.93 -10.97 2.39
C TYR A 27 18.19 -11.53 1.72
N LEU A 28 19.18 -12.00 2.50
CA LEU A 28 20.41 -12.57 1.93
C LEU A 28 20.16 -13.85 1.13
N ASN A 29 19.15 -14.63 1.51
CA ASN A 29 18.75 -15.86 0.83
C ASN A 29 17.48 -15.70 0.00
N CYS A 30 17.13 -14.45 -0.35
CA CYS A 30 15.94 -14.18 -1.14
C CYS A 30 16.03 -14.90 -2.50
N SER A 31 14.87 -15.24 -3.04
CA SER A 31 14.71 -15.90 -4.34
C SER A 31 13.26 -15.65 -4.79
N PRO A 32 12.90 -15.99 -6.04
CA PRO A 32 11.50 -15.96 -6.45
C PRO A 32 10.62 -16.71 -5.43
N SER A 33 9.72 -15.99 -4.76
CA SER A 33 9.01 -16.51 -3.60
C SER A 33 7.65 -15.86 -3.42
N ASP A 34 6.75 -16.59 -2.76
CA ASP A 34 5.42 -16.09 -2.38
C ASP A 34 5.45 -15.36 -1.01
N THR A 35 6.65 -15.15 -0.44
CA THR A 35 6.83 -14.56 0.89
C THR A 35 7.46 -13.17 0.83
N LEU A 36 8.61 -13.00 0.19
CA LEU A 36 9.19 -11.67 -0.04
C LEU A 36 8.72 -11.12 -1.38
N ASN A 37 8.16 -9.92 -1.34
CA ASN A 37 7.71 -9.21 -2.51
C ASN A 37 8.88 -8.44 -3.12
N LEU A 38 9.70 -9.14 -3.90
CA LEU A 38 10.86 -8.57 -4.58
C LEU A 38 10.76 -8.77 -6.09
N SER A 39 11.20 -7.77 -6.85
CA SER A 39 11.43 -7.90 -8.28
C SER A 39 12.71 -8.70 -8.55
N LYS A 40 12.96 -9.00 -9.83
CA LYS A 40 14.18 -9.66 -10.27
C LYS A 40 15.42 -8.85 -9.90
N GLU A 41 15.41 -7.57 -10.23
CA GLU A 41 16.51 -6.63 -10.02
C GLU A 41 16.78 -6.47 -8.52
N GLU A 42 15.73 -6.42 -7.71
CA GLU A 42 15.86 -6.30 -6.25
C GLU A 42 16.45 -7.57 -5.63
N ILE A 43 16.11 -8.76 -6.13
CA ILE A 43 16.75 -10.03 -5.72
C ILE A 43 18.24 -9.99 -6.06
N GLU A 44 18.60 -9.54 -7.26
CA GLU A 44 19.99 -9.40 -7.71
C GLU A 44 20.77 -8.42 -6.82
N MET A 45 20.16 -7.31 -6.39
CA MET A 45 20.78 -6.37 -5.46
C MET A 45 21.18 -7.02 -4.12
N PHE A 46 20.32 -7.87 -3.55
CA PHE A 46 20.66 -8.60 -2.32
C PHE A 46 21.68 -9.70 -2.56
N HIS A 47 21.66 -10.36 -3.72
CA HIS A 47 22.64 -11.39 -4.09
C HIS A 47 24.04 -10.84 -4.36
N ALA A 48 24.16 -9.55 -4.68
CA ALA A 48 25.44 -8.88 -4.81
C ALA A 48 26.19 -8.72 -3.48
N LEU A 49 25.52 -8.93 -2.33
CA LEU A 49 26.17 -8.95 -1.02
C LEU A 49 26.90 -10.28 -0.80
N ASP A 50 28.09 -10.23 -0.19
CA ASP A 50 28.77 -11.44 0.29
C ASP A 50 28.01 -12.03 1.47
N LYS A 51 27.18 -13.05 1.21
CA LYS A 51 26.30 -13.68 2.20
C LYS A 51 27.02 -14.17 3.46
N LYS A 52 28.32 -14.46 3.40
CA LYS A 52 29.09 -14.96 4.55
C LYS A 52 29.53 -13.84 5.49
N HIS A 53 29.74 -12.64 4.95
CA HIS A 53 30.33 -11.52 5.68
C HIS A 53 29.44 -10.27 5.72
N ALA A 54 28.30 -10.30 5.03
CA ALA A 54 27.36 -9.19 4.99
C ALA A 54 26.90 -8.83 6.41
N THR A 55 26.92 -7.54 6.73
CA THR A 55 26.41 -7.02 8.00
C THR A 55 24.92 -6.70 7.89
N GLN A 56 24.24 -6.59 9.03
CA GLN A 56 22.84 -6.14 9.06
C GLN A 56 22.67 -4.76 8.40
N GLU A 57 23.62 -3.86 8.64
CA GLU A 57 23.63 -2.52 8.06
C GLU A 57 23.70 -2.55 6.52
N GLN A 58 24.57 -3.39 5.96
CA GLN A 58 24.68 -3.55 4.50
C GLN A 58 23.37 -4.06 3.87
N VAL A 59 22.69 -5.00 4.52
CA VAL A 59 21.39 -5.50 4.05
C VAL A 59 20.32 -4.41 4.16
N GLN A 60 20.30 -3.65 5.26
CA GLN A 60 19.40 -2.51 5.43
C GLN A 60 19.66 -1.42 4.38
N ASP A 61 20.92 -1.17 4.01
CA ASP A 61 21.25 -0.19 2.98
C ASP A 61 20.81 -0.61 1.59
N VAL A 62 20.88 -1.90 1.26
CA VAL A 62 20.26 -2.43 0.03
C VAL A 62 18.74 -2.25 0.10
N LEU A 63 18.10 -2.54 1.22
CA LEU A 63 16.66 -2.35 1.40
C LEU A 63 16.24 -0.87 1.25
N LYS A 64 17.01 0.07 1.80
CA LYS A 64 16.79 1.52 1.60
C LYS A 64 16.87 1.89 0.11
N LYS A 65 17.85 1.35 -0.62
CA LYS A 65 17.98 1.56 -2.07
C LYS A 65 16.77 0.99 -2.83
N VAL A 66 16.32 -0.21 -2.48
CA VAL A 66 15.10 -0.82 -3.07
C VAL A 66 13.88 0.09 -2.85
N LEU A 67 13.65 0.56 -1.62
CA LEU A 67 12.52 1.44 -1.30
C LEU A 67 12.59 2.78 -2.06
N LYS A 68 13.78 3.38 -2.14
CA LYS A 68 14.03 4.60 -2.90
C LYS A 68 13.75 4.40 -4.39
N GLN A 69 14.25 3.33 -4.99
CA GLN A 69 14.03 3.01 -6.41
C GLN A 69 12.56 2.77 -6.73
N ARG A 70 11.83 2.09 -5.83
CA ARG A 70 10.38 1.91 -5.97
C ARG A 70 9.62 3.23 -5.93
N LEU A 71 9.97 4.11 -4.99
CA LEU A 71 9.36 5.43 -4.88
C LEU A 71 9.59 6.22 -6.18
N ASP A 72 10.85 6.28 -6.63
CA ASP A 72 11.23 7.03 -7.82
C ASP A 72 10.51 6.50 -9.07
N ALA A 73 10.50 5.18 -9.27
CA ALA A 73 9.80 4.55 -10.39
C ALA A 73 8.28 4.81 -10.35
N TYR A 74 7.67 4.70 -9.17
CA TYR A 74 6.24 4.98 -9.00
C TYR A 74 5.91 6.46 -9.21
N GLN A 75 6.72 7.40 -8.70
CA GLN A 75 6.50 8.83 -8.92
C GLN A 75 6.65 9.23 -10.38
N GLN A 76 7.52 8.56 -11.13
CA GLN A 76 7.74 8.84 -12.56
C GLN A 76 6.70 8.19 -13.47
N GLN A 77 6.27 6.96 -13.17
CA GLN A 77 5.50 6.11 -14.09
C GLN A 77 4.17 5.59 -13.51
N GLY A 78 3.87 5.95 -12.26
CA GLY A 78 2.70 5.47 -11.52
C GLY A 78 2.63 3.96 -11.42
N LEU A 79 1.46 3.42 -11.73
CA LEU A 79 1.19 1.98 -11.64
C LEU A 79 2.13 1.14 -12.53
N GLU A 80 2.55 1.67 -13.67
CA GLU A 80 3.50 0.98 -14.57
C GLU A 80 4.92 0.95 -14.00
N GLY A 81 5.26 1.90 -13.10
CA GLY A 81 6.53 1.92 -12.38
C GLY A 81 6.65 0.89 -11.26
N ILE A 82 5.56 0.18 -10.92
CA ILE A 82 5.62 -0.86 -9.89
C ILE A 82 6.08 -2.17 -10.53
N ALA A 83 7.34 -2.53 -10.29
CA ALA A 83 7.93 -3.75 -10.81
C ALA A 83 7.14 -5.01 -10.38
N PRO A 84 7.05 -6.04 -11.25
CA PRO A 84 6.46 -7.32 -10.89
C PRO A 84 7.26 -8.00 -9.77
N TYR A 85 6.57 -8.70 -8.87
CA TYR A 85 7.23 -9.53 -7.86
C TYR A 85 7.44 -10.94 -8.39
N GLN A 86 8.69 -11.43 -8.32
CA GLN A 86 9.01 -12.78 -8.78
C GLN A 86 8.45 -13.83 -7.83
N ARG A 87 7.74 -14.81 -8.39
CA ARG A 87 7.17 -15.96 -7.67
C ARG A 87 7.83 -17.26 -8.11
N LYS A 88 7.57 -18.31 -7.34
CA LYS A 88 8.04 -19.65 -7.69
C LYS A 88 7.46 -20.11 -9.04
N ASN A 89 8.18 -21.02 -9.69
CA ASN A 89 7.81 -21.67 -10.96
C ASN A 89 7.68 -20.69 -12.14
N GLY A 90 8.49 -19.63 -12.17
CA GLY A 90 8.53 -18.67 -13.28
C GLY A 90 7.26 -17.81 -13.42
N ARG A 91 6.45 -17.75 -12.36
CA ARG A 91 5.29 -16.85 -12.29
C ARG A 91 5.72 -15.50 -11.74
N ASP A 92 4.97 -14.47 -12.09
CA ASP A 92 5.09 -13.14 -11.51
C ASP A 92 3.76 -12.68 -10.94
N PHE A 93 3.82 -11.87 -9.90
CA PHE A 93 2.69 -11.11 -9.41
C PHE A 93 2.82 -9.64 -9.86
N TYR A 94 1.80 -9.09 -10.50
CA TYR A 94 1.81 -7.74 -11.07
C TYR A 94 0.98 -6.78 -10.21
N PRO A 95 1.54 -6.16 -9.15
CA PRO A 95 0.79 -5.28 -8.26
C PRO A 95 0.17 -4.10 -9.01
N GLY A 96 0.92 -3.46 -9.92
CA GLY A 96 0.45 -2.33 -10.74
C GLY A 96 -0.81 -2.67 -11.55
N LYS A 97 -0.78 -3.82 -12.25
CA LYS A 97 -1.93 -4.31 -13.03
C LYS A 97 -3.14 -4.58 -12.15
N GLU A 98 -2.95 -5.25 -11.00
CA GLU A 98 -4.07 -5.52 -10.10
C GLU A 98 -4.70 -4.21 -9.61
N LEU A 99 -3.91 -3.24 -9.18
CA LEU A 99 -4.41 -1.95 -8.70
C LEU A 99 -5.13 -1.16 -9.79
N ARG A 100 -4.64 -1.22 -11.02
CA ARG A 100 -5.31 -0.65 -12.20
C ARG A 100 -6.69 -1.27 -12.37
N GLU A 101 -6.77 -2.59 -12.51
CA GLU A 101 -8.03 -3.33 -12.65
C GLU A 101 -9.02 -2.99 -11.52
N ARG A 102 -8.52 -2.82 -10.29
CA ARG A 102 -9.38 -2.46 -9.14
C ARG A 102 -9.89 -1.03 -9.23
N THR A 103 -9.06 -0.11 -9.70
CA THR A 103 -9.45 1.28 -9.87
C THR A 103 -10.48 1.41 -10.98
N GLU A 104 -10.32 0.67 -12.08
CA GLU A 104 -11.27 0.60 -13.20
C GLU A 104 -12.65 0.04 -12.76
N GLN A 105 -12.67 -0.85 -11.77
CA GLN A 105 -13.91 -1.41 -11.21
C GLN A 105 -14.72 -0.42 -10.35
N LEU A 106 -14.20 0.76 -10.04
CA LEU A 106 -14.87 1.78 -9.22
C LEU A 106 -15.89 2.62 -10.02
N SER A 107 -16.77 1.94 -10.77
CA SER A 107 -17.70 2.58 -11.71
C SER A 107 -18.59 3.66 -11.08
N THR A 108 -19.07 3.47 -9.85
CA THR A 108 -19.85 4.50 -9.14
C THR A 108 -18.99 5.71 -8.76
N ALA A 109 -17.77 5.49 -8.29
CA ALA A 109 -16.85 6.59 -7.95
C ALA A 109 -16.45 7.39 -9.20
N ALA A 110 -16.29 6.72 -10.35
CA ALA A 110 -15.99 7.36 -11.62
C ALA A 110 -17.10 8.32 -12.10
N LYS A 111 -18.35 8.11 -11.67
CA LYS A 111 -19.45 9.04 -11.97
C LYS A 111 -19.42 10.30 -11.10
N VAL A 112 -18.92 10.19 -9.86
CA VAL A 112 -18.95 11.28 -8.88
C VAL A 112 -17.67 12.10 -8.88
N ALA A 113 -16.52 11.45 -9.12
CA ALA A 113 -15.21 12.08 -9.14
C ALA A 113 -14.38 11.55 -10.33
N PRO A 114 -14.81 11.83 -11.59
CA PRO A 114 -14.15 11.29 -12.79
C PRO A 114 -12.68 11.69 -12.88
N ASP A 115 -12.35 12.96 -12.59
CA ASP A 115 -10.98 13.46 -12.64
C ASP A 115 -10.08 12.77 -11.62
N PHE A 116 -10.62 12.45 -10.43
CA PHE A 116 -9.89 11.71 -9.42
C PHE A 116 -9.63 10.26 -9.85
N ILE A 117 -10.62 9.57 -10.41
CA ILE A 117 -10.41 8.20 -10.92
C ILE A 117 -9.40 8.20 -12.06
N LYS A 118 -9.49 9.17 -12.98
CA LYS A 118 -8.52 9.34 -14.07
C LYS A 118 -7.12 9.60 -13.53
N TYR A 119 -6.98 10.50 -12.55
CA TYR A 119 -5.71 10.76 -11.87
C TYR A 119 -5.15 9.49 -11.21
N MET A 120 -5.98 8.71 -10.51
CA MET A 120 -5.52 7.48 -9.89
C MET A 120 -5.04 6.43 -10.90
N LEU A 121 -5.63 6.37 -12.09
CA LEU A 121 -5.23 5.44 -13.16
C LEU A 121 -3.98 5.90 -13.92
N ASP A 122 -3.82 7.21 -14.08
CA ASP A 122 -2.85 7.82 -14.99
C ASP A 122 -1.71 8.55 -14.24
N TYR A 123 -1.73 8.59 -12.90
CA TYR A 123 -0.70 9.19 -12.06
C TYR A 123 0.70 8.82 -12.58
N PRO A 124 1.66 9.77 -12.65
CA PRO A 124 1.58 11.16 -12.19
C PRO A 124 0.84 12.13 -13.13
N ASN A 125 0.30 11.66 -14.26
CA ASN A 125 -0.38 12.50 -15.24
C ASN A 125 -1.81 12.85 -14.81
N HIS A 126 -2.38 13.87 -15.45
CA HIS A 126 -3.75 14.33 -15.21
C HIS A 126 -4.01 14.74 -13.75
N LYS A 127 -3.00 15.35 -13.10
CA LYS A 127 -3.16 15.88 -11.75
C LYS A 127 -4.29 16.91 -11.71
N PRO A 128 -5.27 16.79 -10.80
CA PRO A 128 -6.31 17.80 -10.61
C PRO A 128 -5.72 19.17 -10.24
N THR A 129 -6.55 20.21 -10.26
CA THR A 129 -6.13 21.59 -10.02
C THR A 129 -5.47 21.72 -8.64
N ALA A 130 -4.49 22.62 -8.52
CA ALA A 130 -3.83 22.90 -7.25
C ALA A 130 -4.87 23.23 -6.16
N GLY A 131 -4.78 22.56 -5.02
CA GLY A 131 -5.73 22.68 -3.91
C GLY A 131 -6.91 21.69 -3.94
N GLU A 132 -7.16 21.02 -5.05
CA GLU A 132 -8.17 19.95 -5.14
C GLU A 132 -7.60 18.60 -4.74
N ILE A 133 -6.30 18.38 -4.94
CA ILE A 133 -5.62 17.12 -4.62
C ILE A 133 -4.47 17.36 -3.64
N LYS A 134 -4.37 16.47 -2.65
CA LYS A 134 -3.20 16.35 -1.79
C LYS A 134 -2.69 14.92 -1.83
N ASP A 135 -1.48 14.75 -2.35
CA ASP A 135 -0.76 13.49 -2.30
C ASP A 135 0.16 13.47 -1.07
N VAL A 136 0.25 12.31 -0.44
CA VAL A 136 1.15 12.04 0.67
C VAL A 136 1.83 10.70 0.41
N PHE A 137 3.15 10.74 0.33
CA PHE A 137 3.97 9.55 0.24
C PHE A 137 4.48 9.18 1.63
N GLY A 138 4.80 7.91 1.81
CA GLY A 138 5.50 7.48 3.00
C GLY A 138 5.78 6.00 2.96
N TRP A 139 6.42 5.55 4.02
CA TRP A 139 6.61 4.13 4.28
C TRP A 139 6.21 3.81 5.71
N ILE A 140 5.86 2.57 5.94
CA ILE A 140 5.58 2.03 7.27
C ILE A 140 6.35 0.73 7.44
N ASN A 141 6.85 0.53 8.65
CA ASN A 141 7.50 -0.69 9.08
C ASN A 141 6.78 -1.20 10.31
N PHE A 142 6.17 -2.38 10.21
CA PHE A 142 5.30 -2.95 11.23
C PHE A 142 5.34 -4.49 11.17
N ASN A 143 4.77 -5.17 12.16
CA ASN A 143 4.67 -6.64 12.14
C ASN A 143 3.26 -7.08 11.77
N ILE A 144 3.15 -8.08 10.88
CA ILE A 144 1.93 -8.84 10.63
C ILE A 144 2.23 -10.29 11.02
N ASP A 145 1.52 -10.85 11.99
CA ASP A 145 1.71 -12.23 12.46
C ASP A 145 3.20 -12.55 12.74
N ASP A 146 3.87 -11.69 13.50
CA ASP A 146 5.30 -11.74 13.85
C ASP A 146 6.28 -11.67 12.67
N LYS A 147 5.80 -11.26 11.49
CA LYS A 147 6.62 -11.05 10.29
C LYS A 147 6.85 -9.56 10.04
N PRO A 148 8.12 -9.11 10.03
CA PRO A 148 8.47 -7.75 9.65
C PRO A 148 7.96 -7.42 8.26
N THR A 149 7.10 -6.41 8.21
CA THR A 149 6.37 -5.93 7.04
C THR A 149 6.75 -4.49 6.77
N ILE A 150 7.36 -4.23 5.61
CA ILE A 150 7.64 -2.88 5.13
C ILE A 150 6.78 -2.62 3.90
N SER A 151 6.09 -1.48 3.93
CA SER A 151 5.20 -1.04 2.87
C SER A 151 5.47 0.42 2.53
N MET A 152 5.62 0.68 1.24
CA MET A 152 5.49 2.01 0.66
C MET A 152 4.01 2.32 0.49
N PHE A 153 3.62 3.57 0.71
CA PHE A 153 2.26 4.03 0.46
C PHE A 153 2.19 5.33 -0.32
N HIS A 154 1.12 5.45 -1.08
CA HIS A 154 0.67 6.69 -1.71
C HIS A 154 -0.77 6.95 -1.26
N LYS A 155 -1.01 8.10 -0.61
CA LYS A 155 -2.34 8.55 -0.21
C LYS A 155 -2.71 9.78 -1.00
N SER A 156 -3.77 9.70 -1.76
CA SER A 156 -4.34 10.83 -2.47
C SER A 156 -5.66 11.22 -1.81
N PHE A 157 -5.77 12.48 -1.40
CA PHE A 157 -6.99 13.08 -0.87
C PHE A 157 -7.49 14.10 -1.88
N TYR A 158 -8.72 13.90 -2.35
CA TYR A 158 -9.34 14.71 -3.38
C TYR A 158 -10.56 15.44 -2.84
N LYS A 159 -10.59 16.75 -3.02
CA LYS A 159 -11.74 17.60 -2.77
C LYS A 159 -12.51 17.71 -4.09
N ALA A 160 -13.58 16.94 -4.24
CA ALA A 160 -14.42 16.99 -5.43
C ALA A 160 -15.24 18.29 -5.49
N ASN A 161 -15.67 18.78 -4.32
CA ASN A 161 -16.25 20.11 -4.12
C ASN A 161 -16.22 20.45 -2.62
N ASP A 162 -16.87 21.54 -2.20
CA ASP A 162 -16.88 21.98 -0.80
C ASP A 162 -17.55 21.01 0.18
N THR A 163 -18.36 20.08 -0.31
CA THR A 163 -19.15 19.13 0.50
C THR A 163 -18.78 17.67 0.26
N CYS A 164 -18.01 17.39 -0.79
CA CYS A 164 -17.66 16.04 -1.22
C CYS A 164 -16.15 15.87 -1.30
N ALA A 165 -15.65 14.83 -0.65
CA ALA A 165 -14.25 14.45 -0.70
C ALA A 165 -14.11 12.95 -1.02
N ALA A 166 -13.05 12.60 -1.73
CA ALA A 166 -12.66 11.23 -2.01
C ALA A 166 -11.23 10.98 -1.53
N MET A 167 -10.89 9.71 -1.30
CA MET A 167 -9.53 9.32 -0.97
C MET A 167 -9.18 7.99 -1.63
N CYS A 168 -7.90 7.82 -1.95
CA CYS A 168 -7.33 6.55 -2.38
C CYS A 168 -5.98 6.35 -1.70
N PHE A 169 -5.85 5.26 -0.95
CA PHE A 169 -4.59 4.85 -0.34
C PHE A 169 -4.13 3.56 -0.97
N ARG A 170 -2.95 3.60 -1.56
CA ARG A 170 -2.29 2.43 -2.12
C ARG A 170 -1.10 2.05 -1.28
N HIS A 171 -0.93 0.75 -1.06
CA HIS A 171 0.23 0.17 -0.40
C HIS A 171 0.86 -0.88 -1.32
N PHE A 172 2.19 -0.80 -1.47
CA PHE A 172 3.00 -1.78 -2.18
C PHE A 172 4.06 -2.30 -1.20
N TYR A 173 4.19 -3.62 -1.09
CA TYR A 173 4.92 -4.25 0.01
C TYR A 173 6.28 -4.77 -0.47
N VAL A 174 7.32 -4.63 0.36
CA VAL A 174 8.63 -5.27 0.12
C VAL A 174 8.70 -6.64 0.80
N SER A 175 8.13 -6.76 1.99
CA SER A 175 8.19 -7.99 2.77
C SER A 175 6.81 -8.65 2.92
N GLN A 176 6.65 -9.52 3.93
CA GLN A 176 5.71 -10.63 3.87
C GLN A 176 4.25 -10.25 4.12
N GLY A 177 3.34 -11.13 3.69
CA GLY A 177 1.93 -11.13 4.11
C GLY A 177 0.98 -10.70 2.99
N HIS A 178 1.08 -9.46 2.54
CA HIS A 178 0.23 -8.90 1.48
C HIS A 178 1.08 -8.46 0.30
N ASN A 179 0.53 -8.54 -0.90
CA ASN A 179 1.21 -8.12 -2.12
C ASN A 179 0.94 -6.64 -2.40
N SER A 180 -0.33 -6.24 -2.31
CA SER A 180 -0.76 -4.85 -2.45
C SER A 180 -2.06 -4.62 -1.69
N VAL A 181 -2.31 -3.36 -1.31
CA VAL A 181 -3.60 -2.92 -0.78
C VAL A 181 -4.04 -1.66 -1.50
N GLN A 182 -5.34 -1.58 -1.81
CA GLN A 182 -6.00 -0.36 -2.21
C GLN A 182 -7.19 -0.11 -1.30
N ASN A 183 -7.16 1.02 -0.60
CA ASN A 183 -8.29 1.55 0.11
C ASN A 183 -8.85 2.72 -0.69
N VAL A 184 -10.16 2.76 -0.87
CA VAL A 184 -10.85 3.91 -1.43
C VAL A 184 -11.99 4.30 -0.52
N GLY A 185 -12.25 5.59 -0.43
CA GLY A 185 -13.35 6.09 0.38
C GLY A 185 -13.80 7.45 -0.09
N GLY A 186 -14.87 7.91 0.51
CA GLY A 186 -15.37 9.25 0.28
C GLY A 186 -16.37 9.68 1.33
N ALA A 187 -16.56 10.99 1.41
CA ALA A 187 -17.54 11.66 2.23
C ALA A 187 -18.51 12.38 1.30
N PHE A 188 -19.80 12.05 1.40
CA PHE A 188 -20.84 12.57 0.52
C PHE A 188 -21.97 13.17 1.37
N PRO A 189 -22.46 14.37 1.04
CA PRO A 189 -23.58 14.96 1.76
C PRO A 189 -24.86 14.16 1.48
N VAL A 190 -25.66 13.96 2.51
CA VAL A 190 -27.01 13.40 2.47
C VAL A 190 -27.93 14.28 3.35
N PRO A 191 -29.26 14.26 3.18
CA PRO A 191 -30.15 15.13 3.97
C PRO A 191 -29.94 15.02 5.49
N GLU A 192 -29.57 13.84 5.98
CA GLU A 192 -29.34 13.54 7.40
C GLU A 192 -27.89 13.78 7.87
N GLY A 193 -27.01 14.29 7.01
CA GLY A 193 -25.61 14.59 7.35
C GLY A 193 -24.60 14.19 6.26
N THR A 194 -23.61 13.38 6.62
CA THR A 194 -22.56 12.94 5.69
C THR A 194 -22.45 11.42 5.69
N LEU A 195 -22.61 10.81 4.52
CA LEU A 195 -22.34 9.41 4.29
C LEU A 195 -20.84 9.22 4.07
N ILE A 196 -20.19 8.42 4.93
CA ILE A 196 -18.80 8.01 4.75
C ILE A 196 -18.77 6.59 4.17
N LEU A 197 -18.16 6.45 2.99
CA LEU A 197 -17.94 5.17 2.34
C LEU A 197 -16.46 4.79 2.44
N PHE A 198 -16.22 3.50 2.65
CA PHE A 198 -14.88 2.93 2.67
C PHE A 198 -14.90 1.52 2.10
N ALA A 199 -14.06 1.28 1.11
CA ALA A 199 -13.78 -0.03 0.56
C ALA A 199 -12.29 -0.30 0.64
N SER A 200 -11.93 -1.50 1.11
CA SER A 200 -10.55 -1.96 1.19
C SER A 200 -10.41 -3.25 0.41
N ARG A 201 -9.36 -3.34 -0.39
CA ARG A 201 -8.98 -4.56 -1.08
C ARG A 201 -7.52 -4.87 -0.82
N THR A 202 -7.30 -6.06 -0.29
CA THR A 202 -5.97 -6.61 -0.01
C THR A 202 -5.73 -7.79 -0.93
N SER A 203 -4.61 -7.76 -1.66
CA SER A 203 -4.12 -8.89 -2.43
C SER A 203 -3.06 -9.66 -1.65
N THR A 204 -3.14 -10.98 -1.67
CA THR A 204 -2.19 -11.86 -1.00
C THR A 204 -2.21 -13.26 -1.59
N ASP A 205 -1.02 -13.84 -1.75
CA ASP A 205 -0.85 -15.23 -2.15
C ASP A 205 -1.24 -16.21 -1.02
N LEU A 206 -1.37 -15.76 0.23
CA LEU A 206 -1.75 -16.59 1.39
C LEU A 206 -3.19 -17.12 1.33
N VAL A 207 -4.04 -16.53 0.48
CA VAL A 207 -5.42 -16.97 0.23
C VAL A 207 -5.59 -17.53 -1.19
N ALA A 208 -4.50 -17.72 -1.94
CA ALA A 208 -4.51 -18.40 -3.22
C ALA A 208 -4.32 -19.92 -2.96
N GLY A 209 -5.37 -20.72 -3.18
CA GLY A 209 -5.32 -22.18 -3.01
C GLY A 209 -6.54 -22.79 -2.32
N PHE A 210 -6.44 -24.06 -1.93
CA PHE A 210 -7.54 -24.82 -1.30
C PHE A 210 -8.08 -24.10 -0.05
N GLY A 211 -9.40 -23.90 0.01
CA GLY A 211 -10.06 -23.15 1.09
C GLY A 211 -9.88 -21.62 1.05
N GLY A 212 -9.20 -21.08 0.03
CA GLY A 212 -8.93 -19.64 -0.12
C GLY A 212 -10.19 -18.76 -0.09
N SER A 213 -11.28 -19.21 -0.71
CA SER A 213 -12.57 -18.49 -0.70
C SER A 213 -13.16 -18.38 0.71
N ALA A 214 -13.09 -19.46 1.50
CA ALA A 214 -13.55 -19.45 2.90
C ALA A 214 -12.66 -18.55 3.78
N LYS A 215 -11.33 -18.61 3.60
CA LYS A 215 -10.38 -17.70 4.29
C LYS A 215 -10.65 -16.23 3.96
N LYS A 216 -10.94 -15.91 2.70
CA LYS A 216 -11.33 -14.56 2.27
C LYS A 216 -12.60 -14.09 2.97
N VAL A 217 -13.65 -14.92 3.01
CA VAL A 217 -14.92 -14.57 3.67
C VAL A 217 -14.72 -14.29 5.16
N ILE A 218 -13.97 -15.15 5.87
CA ILE A 218 -13.67 -14.98 7.29
C ILE A 218 -12.85 -13.71 7.51
N GLY A 219 -11.77 -13.53 6.75
CA GLY A 219 -10.91 -12.35 6.82
C GLY A 219 -11.67 -11.05 6.56
N SER A 220 -12.52 -11.01 5.53
CA SER A 220 -13.37 -9.86 5.21
C SER A 220 -14.36 -9.55 6.32
N ARG A 221 -14.98 -10.56 6.94
CA ARG A 221 -15.91 -10.35 8.06
C ARG A 221 -15.20 -9.77 9.28
N VAL A 222 -14.04 -10.31 9.66
CA VAL A 222 -13.24 -9.82 10.79
C VAL A 222 -12.77 -8.40 10.54
N MET A 223 -12.22 -8.12 9.35
CA MET A 223 -11.74 -6.79 8.99
C MET A 223 -12.89 -5.78 8.92
N GLY A 224 -14.02 -6.16 8.32
CA GLY A 224 -15.24 -5.34 8.25
C GLY A 224 -15.76 -4.96 9.64
N GLY A 225 -15.75 -5.89 10.60
CA GLY A 225 -16.10 -5.61 11.99
C GLY A 225 -15.17 -4.58 12.66
N LYS A 226 -13.85 -4.72 12.47
CA LYS A 226 -12.85 -3.76 12.99
C LYS A 226 -12.98 -2.38 12.37
N ILE A 227 -13.18 -2.32 11.05
CA ILE A 227 -13.40 -1.06 10.32
C ILE A 227 -14.67 -0.38 10.83
N LYS A 228 -15.78 -1.12 10.95
CA LYS A 228 -17.05 -0.60 11.48
C LYS A 228 -16.87 -0.02 12.88
N ALA A 229 -16.25 -0.75 13.79
CA ALA A 229 -16.01 -0.28 15.16
C ALA A 229 -15.13 0.98 15.20
N ASN A 230 -14.16 1.11 14.28
CA ASN A 230 -13.37 2.33 14.15
C ASN A 230 -14.24 3.51 13.69
N PHE A 231 -15.08 3.35 12.67
CA PHE A 231 -15.99 4.39 12.20
C PHE A 231 -17.01 4.80 13.26
N GLU A 232 -17.58 3.85 14.00
CA GLU A 232 -18.51 4.14 15.12
C GLU A 232 -17.80 4.95 16.21
N ARG A 233 -16.57 4.59 16.57
CA ARG A 233 -15.77 5.37 17.52
C ARG A 233 -15.51 6.80 17.03
N TYR A 234 -15.20 6.99 15.74
CA TYR A 234 -15.02 8.33 15.19
C TYR A 234 -16.32 9.13 15.15
N ARG A 235 -17.44 8.50 14.78
CA ARG A 235 -18.77 9.11 14.78
C ARG A 235 -19.11 9.67 16.16
N ASN A 236 -18.97 8.87 17.22
CA ASN A 236 -19.30 9.28 18.58
C ASN A 236 -18.43 10.48 19.02
N LYS A 237 -17.11 10.41 18.76
CA LYS A 237 -16.19 11.53 19.08
C LYS A 237 -16.53 12.83 18.36
N LEU A 238 -17.03 12.74 17.13
CA LEU A 238 -17.43 13.93 16.37
C LEU A 238 -18.76 14.48 16.91
N GLN A 239 -19.75 13.63 17.19
CA GLN A 239 -21.02 14.06 17.78
C GLN A 239 -20.83 14.78 19.13
N ASP A 240 -20.03 14.22 20.03
CA ASP A 240 -19.71 14.83 21.33
C ASP A 240 -19.05 16.22 21.22
N LYS A 241 -18.38 16.49 20.09
CA LYS A 241 -17.70 17.77 19.83
C LYS A 241 -18.65 18.84 19.27
N TYR A 242 -19.72 18.44 18.56
CA TYR A 242 -20.67 19.38 17.94
C TYR A 242 -21.95 19.57 18.77
N GLU A 243 -22.15 18.80 19.84
CA GLU A 243 -23.22 18.99 20.85
C GLU A 243 -22.78 19.83 22.07
N LYS A 244 -21.55 20.36 22.06
CA LYS A 244 -21.03 21.36 23.02
C LYS A 244 -20.81 22.70 22.33
#